data_AF-A0A6I4HT78-F1
#
_entry.id   AF-A0A6I4HT78-F1
#
_cell.length_a   1.000
_cell.length_b   1.000
_cell.length_c   1.000
_cell.angle_alpha   90.00
_cell.angle_beta   90.00
_cell.angle_gamma   90.00
#
_symmetry.space_group_name_H-M   'P 1'
#
loop_
_entity.id
_entity.type
_entity.pdbx_description
1 polymer ?
#
loop_
_entity_poly.entity_id
_entity_poly.type
_entity_poly.pdbx_seq_one_letter_code
_entity_poly.pdbx_strand_id
1 'polypeptide(L)'
;LTVQHQTSVNGQVLRPADTQSLEGTNYLHFAYPNEILRASANNTDLTTKFVSNDRVEITNASFTFNGQTFDLNGTYSVLSVADDRMTLSNPAAVNANWLKLKELSNQQTAALSPKLSSIGEKWIG
;
A
#
# COMPACT_ATOMS: atom_id res chain seq x y z
N LEU A 1 -27.28 16.73 11.78
CA LEU A 1 -26.46 17.09 10.60
C LEU A 1 -25.02 17.22 11.07
N THR A 2 -24.13 16.34 10.63
CA THR A 2 -22.72 16.39 11.03
C THR A 2 -21.97 17.22 9.99
N VAL A 3 -21.45 18.37 10.40
CA VAL A 3 -20.68 19.28 9.56
C VAL A 3 -19.26 18.72 9.41
N GLN A 4 -18.89 18.28 8.21
CA GLN A 4 -17.46 18.14 7.86
C GLN A 4 -16.95 19.50 7.42
N HIS A 5 -16.22 20.17 8.31
CA HIS A 5 -15.62 21.48 8.05
C HIS A 5 -14.30 21.26 7.29
N GLN A 6 -14.28 21.60 6.00
CA GLN A 6 -13.10 21.49 5.15
C GLN A 6 -12.57 22.90 4.85
N THR A 7 -11.62 23.39 5.66
CA THR A 7 -11.07 24.75 5.50
C THR A 7 -9.68 24.74 4.88
N SER A 8 -9.58 24.70 3.55
CA SER A 8 -8.30 24.85 2.84
C SER A 8 -7.64 26.19 3.18
N VAL A 9 -6.44 26.15 3.76
CA VAL A 9 -5.55 27.31 3.92
C VAL A 9 -4.50 27.25 2.80
N ASN A 10 -4.37 28.34 2.03
CA ASN A 10 -3.31 28.56 1.02
C ASN A 10 -3.15 27.53 -0.12
N GLY A 11 -4.25 27.03 -0.70
CA GLY A 11 -4.15 26.17 -1.90
C GLY A 11 -3.63 24.76 -1.62
N GLN A 12 -3.47 24.39 -0.35
CA GLN A 12 -3.23 23.03 0.10
C GLN A 12 -4.56 22.32 0.28
N VAL A 13 -4.75 21.19 -0.40
CA VAL A 13 -5.88 20.30 -0.14
C VAL A 13 -5.66 19.69 1.25
N LEU A 14 -6.41 20.17 2.25
CA LEU A 14 -6.49 19.49 3.54
C LEU A 14 -7.20 18.16 3.32
N ARG A 15 -6.44 17.07 3.40
CA ARG A 15 -7.01 15.73 3.50
C ARG A 15 -7.26 15.49 4.99
N PRO A 16 -8.46 15.01 5.39
CA PRO A 16 -8.71 14.69 6.79
C PRO A 16 -7.59 13.80 7.34
N ALA A 17 -7.28 13.93 8.63
CA ALA A 17 -6.39 13.03 9.36
C ALA A 17 -6.92 11.58 9.45
N ASP A 18 -8.05 11.31 8.80
CA ASP A 18 -8.66 9.98 8.73
C ASP A 18 -7.70 9.01 8.05
N THR A 19 -7.39 7.92 8.75
CA THR A 19 -6.72 6.73 8.22
C THR A 19 -7.41 6.33 6.91
N GLN A 20 -6.75 6.58 5.78
CA GLN A 20 -7.26 6.15 4.50
C GLN A 20 -6.97 4.67 4.33
N SER A 21 -8.01 3.85 4.29
CA SER A 21 -7.86 2.42 4.05
C SER A 21 -8.31 2.03 2.64
N LEU A 22 -7.59 1.05 2.10
CA LEU A 22 -7.94 0.30 0.93
C LEU A 22 -8.21 -1.14 1.43
N GLU A 23 -9.48 -1.52 1.47
CA GLU A 23 -10.00 -2.78 2.02
C GLU A 23 -10.90 -3.49 1.02
N GLY A 24 -11.06 -4.80 1.11
CA GLY A 24 -11.86 -5.60 0.16
C GLY A 24 -11.02 -6.24 -0.95
N THR A 25 -11.67 -6.62 -2.05
CA THR A 25 -11.06 -7.32 -3.20
C THR A 25 -10.22 -6.36 -4.05
N ASN A 26 -9.10 -5.93 -3.46
CA ASN A 26 -8.21 -4.94 -4.07
C ASN A 26 -7.23 -5.55 -5.07
N TYR A 27 -7.18 -6.89 -5.15
CA TYR A 27 -6.39 -7.67 -6.10
C TYR A 27 -5.04 -6.99 -6.40
N LEU A 28 -4.16 -6.97 -5.41
CA LEU A 28 -2.83 -6.39 -5.52
C LEU A 28 -1.79 -7.49 -5.68
N HIS A 29 -0.79 -7.25 -6.52
CA HIS A 29 0.40 -8.06 -6.62
C HIS A 29 1.51 -7.42 -5.79
N PHE A 30 2.16 -8.20 -4.94
CA PHE A 30 3.41 -7.80 -4.30
C PHE A 30 4.55 -8.27 -5.20
N ALA A 31 5.37 -7.34 -5.69
CA ALA A 31 6.37 -7.58 -6.70
C ALA A 31 7.76 -7.15 -6.22
N TYR A 32 8.76 -7.97 -6.57
CA TYR A 32 10.16 -7.62 -6.38
C TYR A 32 10.57 -6.53 -7.39
N PRO A 33 11.38 -5.53 -6.99
CA PRO A 33 12.04 -5.43 -5.68
C PRO A 33 11.12 -4.98 -4.54
N ASN A 34 10.32 -3.93 -4.71
CA ASN A 34 9.63 -3.26 -3.60
C ASN A 34 8.28 -2.68 -4.05
N GLU A 35 7.59 -3.34 -4.96
CA GLU A 35 6.41 -2.79 -5.63
C GLU A 35 5.13 -3.47 -5.17
N ILE A 36 4.07 -2.67 -5.11
CA ILE A 36 2.69 -3.14 -5.03
C ILE A 36 2.02 -2.69 -6.32
N LEU A 37 1.55 -3.65 -7.10
CA LEU A 37 0.92 -3.43 -8.40
C LEU A 37 -0.57 -3.74 -8.32
N ARG A 38 -1.38 -2.91 -8.97
CA ARG A 38 -2.79 -3.19 -9.21
C ARG A 38 -2.94 -4.36 -10.17
N ALA A 39 -3.75 -5.36 -9.85
CA ALA A 39 -4.12 -6.39 -10.81
C ALA A 39 -5.02 -5.79 -11.91
N SER A 40 -4.92 -6.32 -13.12
CA SER A 40 -5.70 -5.86 -14.28
C SER A 40 -7.22 -5.91 -14.07
N ALA A 41 -7.71 -6.77 -13.17
CA ALA A 41 -9.13 -6.90 -12.82
C ALA A 41 -9.63 -5.82 -11.84
N ASN A 42 -8.76 -4.95 -11.34
CA ASN A 42 -9.07 -3.94 -10.34
C ASN A 42 -8.82 -2.53 -10.92
N ASN A 43 -9.76 -1.59 -10.72
CA ASN A 43 -9.69 -0.20 -11.20
C ASN A 43 -9.43 0.82 -10.07
N THR A 44 -8.97 0.37 -8.90
CA THR A 44 -8.61 1.24 -7.78
C THR A 44 -7.38 2.06 -8.16
N ASP A 45 -7.56 3.36 -8.32
CA ASP A 45 -6.46 4.31 -8.41
C ASP A 45 -5.79 4.50 -7.04
N LEU A 46 -4.56 4.03 -6.89
CA LEU A 46 -3.80 4.09 -5.63
C LEU A 46 -3.48 5.53 -5.20
N THR A 47 -3.37 6.48 -6.13
CA THR A 47 -3.08 7.89 -5.83
C THR A 47 -4.23 8.57 -5.09
N THR A 48 -5.44 8.01 -5.20
CA THR A 48 -6.60 8.52 -4.47
C THR A 48 -6.50 8.26 -2.97
N LYS A 49 -5.67 7.31 -2.53
CA LYS A 49 -5.54 6.91 -1.12
C LYS A 49 -4.16 7.19 -0.54
N PHE A 50 -3.11 7.06 -1.34
CA PHE A 50 -1.72 7.11 -0.89
C PHE A 50 -0.92 8.13 -1.69
N VAL A 51 0.09 8.70 -1.05
CA VAL A 51 1.08 9.59 -1.69
C VAL A 51 2.50 9.17 -1.29
N SER A 52 3.49 9.67 -2.01
CA SER A 52 4.89 9.53 -1.60
C SER A 52 5.09 10.05 -0.18
N ASN A 53 5.95 9.40 0.60
CA ASN A 53 6.26 9.70 1.99
C ASN A 53 5.13 9.35 3.00
N ASP A 54 4.01 8.76 2.56
CA ASP A 54 3.07 8.11 3.48
C ASP A 54 3.74 6.93 4.19
N ARG A 55 3.33 6.62 5.42
CA ARG A 55 3.52 5.27 5.99
C ARG A 55 2.24 4.48 5.78
N VAL A 56 2.37 3.25 5.32
CA VAL A 56 1.24 2.36 5.08
C VAL A 56 1.36 1.11 5.94
N GLU A 57 0.33 0.83 6.73
CA GLU A 57 0.16 -0.45 7.40
C GLU A 57 -0.48 -1.43 6.42
N ILE A 58 0.16 -2.59 6.24
CA ILE A 58 -0.30 -3.68 5.40
C ILE A 58 -0.66 -4.86 6.30
N THR A 59 -1.89 -5.34 6.16
CA THR A 59 -2.41 -6.51 6.85
C THR A 59 -3.08 -7.46 5.86
N ASN A 60 -3.26 -8.73 6.24
CA ASN A 60 -3.82 -9.77 5.38
C ASN A 60 -3.04 -9.96 4.04
N ALA A 61 -1.73 -9.74 4.07
CA ALA A 61 -0.84 -9.98 2.94
C ALA A 61 -0.02 -11.24 3.21
N SER A 62 -0.35 -12.34 2.54
CA SER A 62 0.47 -13.56 2.57
C SER A 62 0.39 -14.32 1.26
N PHE A 63 1.44 -15.08 0.95
CA PHE A 63 1.47 -15.96 -0.21
C PHE A 63 2.13 -17.30 0.16
N THR A 64 1.78 -18.35 -0.59
CA THR A 64 2.38 -19.68 -0.41
C THR A 64 3.37 -19.95 -1.53
N PHE A 65 4.57 -20.40 -1.16
CA PHE A 65 5.62 -20.82 -2.06
C PHE A 65 6.30 -22.07 -1.52
N ASN A 66 6.48 -23.10 -2.36
CA ASN A 66 7.07 -24.39 -1.99
C ASN A 66 6.46 -25.02 -0.72
N GLY A 67 5.13 -24.93 -0.56
CA GLY A 67 4.42 -25.49 0.60
C GLY A 67 4.65 -24.74 1.91
N GLN A 68 5.25 -23.54 1.87
CA GLN A 68 5.43 -22.65 3.02
C GLN A 68 4.68 -21.35 2.77
N THR A 69 4.07 -20.79 3.82
CA THR A 69 3.36 -19.51 3.76
C THR A 69 4.25 -18.40 4.31
N PHE A 70 4.37 -17.33 3.55
CA PHE A 70 5.14 -16.14 3.90
C PHE A 70 4.19 -14.96 4.02
N ASP A 71 4.19 -14.29 5.17
CA ASP A 71 3.44 -13.06 5.36
C ASP A 71 4.29 -11.83 4.96
N LEU A 72 3.61 -10.84 4.39
CA LEU A 72 4.16 -9.55 3.99
C LEU A 72 3.56 -8.42 4.82
N ASN A 73 2.96 -8.74 5.96
CA ASN A 73 2.37 -7.75 6.86
C ASN A 73 3.47 -6.86 7.44
N GLY A 74 3.13 -5.61 7.73
CA GLY A 74 4.07 -4.65 8.30
C GLY A 74 3.67 -3.21 8.04
N THR A 75 4.45 -2.29 8.61
CA THR A 75 4.34 -0.86 8.31
C THR A 75 5.51 -0.44 7.43
N TYR A 76 5.20 0.07 6.24
CA TYR A 76 6.21 0.42 5.24
C TYR A 76 6.14 1.90 4.88
N SER A 77 7.29 2.51 4.59
CA SER A 77 7.33 3.85 4.02
C SER A 77 7.12 3.78 2.51
N VAL A 78 6.29 4.66 1.98
CA VAL A 78 6.02 4.77 0.55
C VAL A 78 7.04 5.72 -0.10
N LEU A 79 7.73 5.26 -1.14
CA LEU A 79 8.66 6.07 -1.91
C LEU A 79 7.95 6.86 -3.02
N SER A 80 7.05 6.20 -3.76
CA SER A 80 6.29 6.81 -4.85
C SER A 80 4.96 6.08 -5.07
N VAL A 81 4.00 6.79 -5.64
CA VAL A 81 2.66 6.27 -5.99
C VAL A 81 2.29 6.77 -7.38
N ALA A 82 1.87 5.83 -8.23
CA ALA A 82 1.13 6.03 -9.46
C ALA A 82 -0.26 5.37 -9.33
N ASP A 83 -1.13 5.54 -10.31
CA ASP A 83 -2.49 4.99 -10.28
C ASP A 83 -2.50 3.46 -10.17
N ASP A 84 -1.54 2.80 -10.82
CA ASP A 84 -1.42 1.34 -10.90
C ASP A 84 -0.30 0.73 -10.04
N ARG A 85 0.55 1.55 -9.43
CA ARG A 85 1.79 1.09 -8.78
C ARG A 85 2.16 1.94 -7.58
N MET A 86 2.59 1.28 -6.53
CA MET A 86 3.21 1.91 -5.36
C MET A 86 4.58 1.29 -5.12
N THR A 87 5.61 2.11 -4.99
CA THR A 87 6.96 1.65 -4.62
C THR A 87 7.20 1.94 -3.15
N LEU A 88 7.64 0.93 -2.41
CA LEU A 88 7.99 1.02 -0.99
C LEU A 88 9.49 1.28 -0.82
N SER A 89 9.83 2.00 0.24
CA SER A 89 11.21 2.23 0.65
C SER A 89 11.73 1.05 1.47
N ASN A 90 12.56 0.21 0.84
CA ASN A 90 13.27 -0.92 1.45
C ASN A 90 12.39 -1.80 2.39
N PRO A 91 11.26 -2.34 1.91
CA PRO A 91 10.38 -3.20 2.69
C PRO A 91 11.08 -4.46 3.23
N ALA A 92 12.11 -4.97 2.57
CA ALA A 92 12.91 -6.10 3.05
C ALA A 92 13.63 -5.83 4.38
N ALA A 93 13.93 -4.57 4.71
CA ALA A 93 14.48 -4.21 6.02
C ALA A 93 13.43 -4.23 7.14
N VAL A 94 12.15 -4.13 6.80
CA VAL A 94 11.03 -4.25 7.74
C VAL A 94 10.58 -5.71 7.85
N ASN A 95 10.47 -6.40 6.72
CA ASN A 95 10.07 -7.80 6.63
C ASN A 95 10.89 -8.52 5.56
N ALA A 96 11.78 -9.41 5.98
CA ALA A 96 12.69 -10.14 5.10
C ALA A 96 11.98 -11.06 4.10
N ASN A 97 10.70 -11.40 4.31
CA ASN A 97 9.90 -12.20 3.38
C ASN A 97 9.71 -11.52 2.01
N TRP A 98 9.90 -10.19 1.92
CA TRP A 98 9.94 -9.49 0.62
C TRP A 98 11.06 -10.03 -0.29
N LEU A 99 12.16 -10.52 0.28
CA LEU A 99 13.25 -11.14 -0.49
C LEU A 99 12.81 -12.46 -1.14
N LYS A 100 11.71 -13.07 -0.70
CA LYS A 100 11.15 -14.29 -1.31
C LYS A 100 10.40 -14.01 -2.60
N LEU A 101 9.96 -12.77 -2.84
CA LEU A 101 9.28 -12.40 -4.07
C LEU A 101 10.16 -12.63 -5.31
N LYS A 102 11.48 -12.41 -5.20
CA LYS A 102 12.44 -12.65 -6.30
C LYS A 102 12.52 -14.13 -6.73
N GLU A 103 12.11 -15.04 -5.85
CA GLU A 103 12.16 -16.49 -6.09
C GLU A 103 10.91 -16.99 -6.83
N LEU A 104 9.86 -16.17 -6.94
CA LEU A 104 8.64 -16.48 -7.69
C LEU A 104 8.89 -16.38 -9.20
N SER A 105 8.21 -17.22 -10.00
CA SER A 105 8.43 -17.30 -11.45
C SER A 105 8.26 -15.98 -12.20
N ASN A 106 7.34 -15.12 -11.75
CA ASN A 106 7.11 -13.78 -12.30
C ASN A 106 7.64 -12.66 -11.39
N GLN A 107 8.43 -13.02 -10.37
CA GLN A 107 8.91 -12.14 -9.32
C GLN A 107 7.81 -11.36 -8.59
N GLN A 108 6.59 -11.88 -8.61
CA GLN A 108 5.42 -11.28 -7.98
C GLN A 108 4.46 -12.35 -7.48
N THR A 109 3.63 -12.01 -6.49
CA THR A 109 2.56 -12.86 -6.00
C THR A 109 1.42 -13.00 -7.02
N ALA A 110 0.57 -14.01 -6.85
CA ALA A 110 -0.79 -13.93 -7.39
C ALA A 110 -1.52 -12.71 -6.81
N ALA A 111 -2.68 -12.35 -7.38
CA ALA A 111 -3.47 -11.23 -6.88
C ALA A 111 -3.98 -11.53 -5.46
N LEU A 112 -3.55 -10.73 -4.48
CA LEU A 112 -3.93 -10.81 -3.08
C LEU A 112 -4.96 -9.73 -2.74
N SER A 113 -5.70 -9.89 -1.64
CA SER A 113 -6.62 -8.88 -1.12
C SER A 113 -6.19 -8.38 0.26
N PRO A 114 -5.02 -7.73 0.34
CA PRO A 114 -4.56 -7.15 1.59
C PRO A 114 -5.41 -5.93 1.96
N LYS A 115 -5.37 -5.57 3.23
CA LYS A 115 -5.81 -4.27 3.72
C LYS A 115 -4.59 -3.35 3.83
N LEU A 116 -4.65 -2.22 3.16
CA LEU A 116 -3.64 -1.16 3.25
C LEU A 116 -4.26 0.04 3.98
N SER A 117 -3.63 0.51 5.04
CA SER A 117 -4.09 1.69 5.80
C SER A 117 -2.98 2.73 5.83
N SER A 118 -3.22 3.93 5.33
CA SER A 118 -2.29 5.06 5.51
C SER A 118 -2.28 5.43 6.98
N ILE A 119 -1.12 5.30 7.64
CA ILE A 119 -0.91 5.69 9.03
C ILE A 119 0.09 6.84 9.09
N GLY A 120 -0.24 7.90 9.82
CA GLY A 120 0.64 9.06 9.98
C GLY A 120 -0.12 10.38 9.94
N GLU A 121 0.40 11.33 10.69
CA GLU A 121 -0.11 12.71 10.74
C GLU A 121 0.11 13.37 9.39
N LYS A 122 -0.96 13.57 8.62
CA LYS A 122 -0.94 14.49 7.48
C LYS A 122 -0.96 15.91 8.05
N TRP A 123 0.20 16.36 8.53
CA TRP A 123 0.35 17.68 9.16
C TRP A 123 -0.13 18.78 8.22
N ILE A 124 -1.10 19.53 8.71
CA ILE A 124 -1.56 20.77 8.13
C ILE A 124 -0.76 21.86 8.84
N GLY A 125 0.15 22.50 8.11
CA GLY A 125 0.78 23.75 8.54
C GLY A 125 -0.15 24.92 8.28
#